data_AF-A0A6A3Q8X2-F1
#
_entry.id   AF-A0A6A3Q8X2-F1
#
_cell.length_a   1.000
_cell.length_b   1.000
_cell.length_c   1.000
_cell.angle_alpha   90.00
_cell.angle_beta   90.00
_cell.angle_gamma   90.00
#
_symmetry.space_group_name_H-M   'P 1'
#
loop_
_entity.id
_entity.type
_entity.pdbx_description
1 polymer ?
#
loop_
_entity_poly.entity_id
_entity_poly.type
_entity_poly.pdbx_seq_one_letter_code
_entity_poly.pdbx_strand_id
1 'polypeptide(L)' 'MKCGGTWAMLSQIFKVKTPTFIKTVTGFIEVVAPKLYEEWVASQADQSTMRALVTSGHTFQNFPSTMYATDATFQ' A
#
# COMPACT_ATOMS: atom_id res chain seq x y z
N MET A 1 8.33 -19.08 -1.04
CA MET A 1 9.16 -18.09 -0.32
C MET A 1 10.08 -18.82 0.66
N LYS A 2 11.37 -18.99 0.33
CA LYS A 2 12.37 -19.57 1.24
C LYS A 2 13.58 -18.63 1.31
N CYS A 3 13.42 -17.52 2.03
CA CYS A 3 14.53 -16.63 2.40
C CYS A 3 15.19 -17.12 3.70
N GLY A 4 15.58 -18.40 3.75
CA GLY A 4 16.06 -19.07 4.97
C GLY A 4 17.44 -18.63 5.45
N GLY A 5 18.21 -17.89 4.63
CA GLY A 5 19.57 -17.47 4.97
C GLY A 5 19.65 -16.37 6.03
N THR A 6 18.68 -15.45 6.07
CA THR A 6 18.80 -14.22 6.90
C THR A 6 18.24 -14.38 8.31
N TRP A 7 17.13 -15.13 8.47
CA TRP A 7 16.45 -15.28 9.75
C TRP A 7 17.27 -16.05 10.79
N ALA A 8 18.04 -17.06 10.35
CA ALA A 8 18.91 -17.82 11.23
C ALA A 8 20.02 -16.94 11.82
N MET A 9 20.70 -16.16 10.97
CA MET A 9 21.74 -15.21 11.41
C MET A 9 21.19 -14.17 12.40
N LEU A 10 20.06 -13.55 12.07
CA LEU A 10 19.43 -12.57 12.96
C LEU A 10 19.03 -13.21 14.29
N SER A 11 18.44 -14.41 14.27
CA SER A 11 18.09 -15.11 15.50
C SER A 11 19.29 -15.43 16.39
N GLN A 12 20.47 -15.70 15.80
CA GLN A 12 21.71 -15.87 16.54
C GLN A 12 22.20 -14.56 17.18
N ILE A 13 22.11 -13.43 16.46
CA ILE A 13 22.46 -12.09 16.98
C ILE A 13 21.58 -11.75 18.18
N PHE A 14 20.26 -11.96 18.05
CA PHE A 14 19.30 -11.70 19.12
C PHE A 14 19.28 -12.80 20.20
N LYS A 15 20.05 -13.89 20.02
CA LYS A 15 20.10 -15.06 20.91
C LYS A 15 18.74 -15.68 21.18
N VAL A 16 17.87 -15.68 20.17
CA VAL A 16 16.53 -16.29 20.22
C VAL A 16 16.51 -17.50 19.30
N LYS A 17 15.75 -18.54 19.64
CA LYS A 17 15.54 -19.68 18.73
C LYS A 17 14.92 -19.18 17.44
N THR A 18 15.50 -19.54 16.29
CA THR A 18 15.04 -19.14 14.95
C THR A 18 13.52 -19.25 14.74
N PRO A 19 12.83 -20.36 15.07
CA PRO A 19 11.38 -20.43 14.90
C PRO A 19 10.62 -19.42 15.78
N THR A 20 11.09 -19.17 17.00
CA THR A 20 10.51 -18.16 17.89
C THR A 20 10.75 -16.76 17.35
N PHE A 21 11.98 -16.47 16.89
CA PHE A 21 12.34 -15.18 16.29
C PHE A 21 11.48 -14.86 15.07
N ILE A 22 11.34 -15.82 14.16
CA ILE A 22 10.46 -15.69 12.99
C ILE A 22 9.04 -15.37 13.46
N LYS A 23 8.47 -16.18 14.35
CA LYS A 23 7.10 -15.98 14.86
C LYS A 23 6.88 -14.61 15.49
N THR A 24 7.85 -14.13 16.28
CA THR A 24 7.75 -12.80 16.91
C THR A 24 7.79 -11.68 15.89
N VAL A 25 8.67 -11.76 14.88
CA VAL A 25 8.80 -10.71 13.87
C VAL A 25 7.61 -10.71 12.92
N THR A 26 7.14 -11.87 12.45
CA THR A 26 5.92 -11.92 11.64
C THR A 26 4.70 -11.45 12.42
N GLY A 27 4.53 -11.86 13.67
CA GLY A 27 3.41 -11.37 14.49
C GLY A 27 3.44 -9.86 14.70
N PHE A 28 4.63 -9.28 14.89
CA PHE A 28 4.77 -7.82 14.96
C PHE A 28 4.38 -7.14 13.64
N ILE A 29 4.84 -7.67 12.50
CA ILE A 29 4.50 -7.15 11.17
C ILE A 29 2.98 -7.23 10.94
N GLU A 30 2.33 -8.33 11.31
CA GLU A 30 0.88 -8.50 11.18
C GLU A 30 0.08 -7.45 11.94
N VAL A 31 0.57 -7.02 13.11
CA VAL A 31 -0.07 -5.97 13.91
C VAL A 31 0.14 -4.58 13.31
N VAL A 32 1.34 -4.31 12.79
CA VAL A 32 1.72 -2.97 12.31
C VAL A 32 1.27 -2.73 10.86
N ALA A 33 1.21 -3.77 10.02
CA ALA A 33 0.91 -3.66 8.60
C ALA A 33 -0.43 -2.97 8.29
N PRO A 34 -1.56 -3.27 8.98
CA PRO A 34 -2.82 -2.59 8.72
C PRO A 34 -2.73 -1.08 8.98
N LYS A 35 -2.01 -0.66 10.02
CA LYS A 35 -1.84 0.75 10.38
C LYS A 35 -0.96 1.50 9.39
N LEU A 36 0.15 0.90 8.99
CA LEU A 36 0.98 1.48 7.93
C LEU A 36 0.23 1.55 6.60
N TYR A 37 -0.62 0.56 6.30
CA TYR A 37 -1.43 0.58 5.08
C TYR A 37 -2.49 1.68 5.13
N GLU A 38 -3.21 1.83 6.24
CA GLU A 38 -4.18 2.92 6.45
C GLU A 38 -3.51 4.29 6.30
N GLU A 39 -2.36 4.51 6.95
CA GLU A 39 -1.60 5.76 6.85
C GLU A 39 -1.09 6.03 5.42
N TRP A 40 -0.59 5.00 4.75
CA TRP A 40 -0.14 5.12 3.36
C TRP A 40 -1.30 5.47 2.43
N VAL A 41 -2.45 4.80 2.57
CA VAL A 41 -3.66 5.12 1.79
C VAL A 41 -4.12 6.56 2.06
N ALA A 42 -4.11 7.01 3.32
CA ALA A 42 -4.46 8.38 3.66
C ALA A 42 -3.50 9.41 3.04
N SER A 43 -2.18 9.13 3.06
CA SER A 43 -1.16 9.97 2.41
C SER A 43 -1.34 10.01 0.89
N GLN A 44 -1.63 8.86 0.25
CA GLN A 44 -1.88 8.80 -1.18
C GLN A 44 -3.20 9.47 -1.56
N ALA A 45 -4.21 9.45 -0.69
CA ALA A 45 -5.47 10.17 -0.90
C ALA A 45 -5.24 11.68 -0.97
N ASP A 46 -4.38 12.23 -0.10
CA ASP A 46 -4.01 13.65 -0.14
C ASP A 46 -3.29 14.02 -1.45
N GLN A 47 -2.35 13.17 -1.92
CA GLN A 47 -1.65 13.38 -3.19
C GLN A 47 -2.53 13.20 -4.43
N SER A 48 -3.51 12.30 -4.38
CA SER A 48 -4.44 12.03 -5.49
C SER A 48 -5.71 12.89 -5.45
N THR A 49 -5.82 13.79 -4.46
CA THR A 49 -6.91 14.75 -4.43
C THR A 49 -6.80 15.64 -5.67
N MET A 50 -7.93 15.90 -6.36
CA MET A 50 -7.97 16.69 -7.60
C MET A 50 -7.22 18.03 -7.47
N ARG A 51 -7.24 18.67 -6.30
CA ARG A 51 -6.51 19.91 -6.01
C ARG A 51 -4.98 19.73 -6.08
N ALA A 52 -4.44 18.63 -5.57
CA ALA A 52 -3.01 18.32 -5.61
C ALA A 52 -2.55 17.93 -7.02
N LEU A 53 -3.39 17.21 -7.77
CA LEU A 53 -3.16 16.88 -9.18
C LEU A 53 -3.17 18.13 -10.09
N VAL A 54 -4.09 19.07 -9.82
CA VAL A 54 -4.15 20.39 -10.50
C VAL A 54 -2.90 21.21 -10.23
N THR A 55 -2.40 21.20 -9.00
CA THR A 55 -1.21 21.98 -8.60
C THR A 55 0.09 21.37 -9.13
N SER A 56 0.17 20.04 -9.26
CA SER A 56 1.35 19.31 -9.74
C SER A 56 1.42 19.15 -11.27
N GLY A 57 0.43 19.66 -12.02
CA GLY A 57 0.42 19.59 -13.49
C GLY A 57 0.04 18.21 -14.05
N HIS A 58 -0.32 17.25 -13.21
CA HIS A 58 -0.78 15.91 -13.58
C HIS A 58 -2.31 15.83 -13.69
N THR A 59 -2.93 16.90 -14.21
CA THR A 59 -4.38 16.92 -14.43
C THR A 59 -4.72 16.10 -15.67
N PHE A 60 -5.83 15.37 -15.65
CA PHE A 60 -6.47 14.95 -16.89
C PHE A 60 -6.70 16.19 -17.76
N GLN A 61 -6.32 16.14 -19.04
CA GLN A 61 -6.74 17.18 -19.98
C GLN A 61 -8.26 17.24 -19.90
N ASN A 62 -8.79 18.41 -19.52
CA ASN A 62 -10.22 18.62 -19.44
C ASN A 62 -10.78 18.50 -20.87
N PHE A 63 -11.17 17.29 -21.28
CA PHE A 63 -11.91 17.08 -22.51
C PHE A 63 -13.33 17.56 -22.25
N PRO A 64 -13.85 18.59 -22.96
CA PRO A 64 -15.19 19.10 -22.76
C PRO A 64 -16.26 18.16 -23.37
N SER A 65 -16.18 16.86 -23.09
CA SER A 65 -17.16 15.87 -23.54
C SER A 65 -17.16 14.61 -22.67
N THR A 66 -17.49 14.76 -21.40
CA THR A 66 -18.36 13.78 -20.73
C THR A 66 -19.79 14.30 -20.77
N MET A 67 -20.31 14.53 -21.97
CA MET A 67 -21.76 14.45 -22.13
C MET A 67 -22.12 13.02 -21.75
N TYR A 68 -22.89 12.88 -20.68
CA TYR A 68 -23.58 11.66 -20.30
C TYR A 68 -23.92 10.84 -21.53
N ALA A 69 -23.39 9.61 -21.62
CA ALA A 69 -23.94 8.60 -22.52
C ALA A 69 -25.30 8.18 -21.95
N THR A 70 -26.29 9.07 -22.01
CA THR A 70 -27.70 8.76 -21.83
C THR A 70 -28.21 8.27 -23.18
N ASP A 71 -27.74 7.11 -23.62
CA ASP A 71 -28.50 6.19 -24.46
C ASP A 71 -27.74 4.85 -24.55
N ALA A 72 -27.82 4.06 -23.48
CA ALA A 72 -27.64 2.62 -23.62
C ALA A 72 -29.04 2.01 -23.70
N THR A 73 -29.64 2.06 -24.89
CA THR A 73 -30.78 1.20 -25.18
C THR A 73 -30.27 -0.24 -25.17
N PHE A 74 -30.63 -1.00 -24.12
CA PHE A 74 -30.46 -2.44 -24.08
C PHE A 74 -31.44 -3.04 -25.10
N GLN A 75 -30.93 -3.69 -26.14
CA GLN A 75 -31.71 -4.58 -27.01
C GLN A 75 -31.36 -6.03 -26.67
#